data_AF-A0A1E7FEV8-F1
#
_entry.id   AF-A0A1E7FEV8-F1
#
_cell.length_a   1.000
_cell.length_b   1.000
_cell.length_c   1.000
_cell.angle_alpha   90.00
_cell.angle_beta   90.00
_cell.angle_gamma   90.00
#
_symmetry.space_group_name_H-M   'P 1'
#
loop_
_entity.id
_entity.type
_entity.pdbx_description
1 polymer ?
#
loop_
_entity_poly.entity_id
_entity_poly.type
_entity_poly.pdbx_seq_one_letter_code
_entity_poly.pdbx_strand_id
1 'polypeptide(L)'
;MTGNALIPVRVDFVTEDKSIRIVDTLLFDHTCFPISLYQPLYASVEENVTEIAHTIISDNEVQGMGRTVRHFTSRVDFWSKQLQKGVEDQLRPQLWKIATMNNNNNNDNDNDNNMIIPKHDKIPVPISIRLIIDRVVIHEDILWDPNGIVTPFEFAEDMSNELNLPDEATVGIAITILEQLYGLPIDQTQDPTLVADNTTTLTIKPSSTGAWMTDSKEATNTTAQVVAQHRSI
;
A
#
# COMPACT_ATOMS: atom_id res chain seq x y z
N MET A 1 -12.44 22.65 2.39
CA MET A 1 -11.02 22.70 2.03
C MET A 1 -10.76 21.46 1.20
N THR A 2 -10.29 21.59 -0.03
CA THR A 2 -9.91 20.44 -0.85
C THR A 2 -8.69 19.81 -0.19
N GLY A 3 -8.88 18.75 0.60
CA GLY A 3 -7.78 18.02 1.23
C GLY A 3 -6.78 17.62 0.15
N ASN A 4 -5.49 17.87 0.40
CA ASN A 4 -4.40 17.45 -0.48
C ASN A 4 -4.63 15.98 -0.82
N ALA A 5 -4.73 15.68 -2.12
CA ALA A 5 -4.99 14.33 -2.59
C ALA A 5 -3.73 13.49 -2.39
N LEU A 6 -3.60 12.87 -1.22
CA LEU A 6 -2.57 11.87 -0.96
C LEU A 6 -2.83 10.67 -1.87
N ILE A 7 -1.82 10.27 -2.62
CA ILE A 7 -1.88 9.15 -3.56
C ILE A 7 -1.21 7.95 -2.90
N PRO A 8 -1.92 6.82 -2.71
CA PRO A 8 -1.29 5.62 -2.19
C PRO A 8 -0.36 5.01 -3.25
N VAL A 9 0.87 4.73 -2.84
CA VAL A 9 1.89 4.00 -3.60
C VAL A 9 2.17 2.71 -2.85
N ARG A 10 1.91 1.56 -3.49
CA ARG A 10 1.98 0.26 -2.83
C ARG A 10 3.06 -0.62 -3.44
N VAL A 11 3.78 -1.32 -2.56
CA VAL A 11 4.78 -2.34 -2.89
C VAL A 11 4.29 -3.67 -2.33
N ASP A 12 4.28 -4.70 -3.15
CA ASP A 12 4.03 -6.09 -2.77
C ASP A 12 4.95 -6.98 -3.60
N PHE A 13 6.23 -6.98 -3.24
CA PHE A 13 7.28 -7.68 -3.95
C PHE A 13 7.64 -8.98 -3.25
N VAL A 14 7.71 -10.07 -4.01
CA VAL A 14 8.16 -11.38 -3.55
C VAL A 14 9.37 -11.79 -4.36
N THR A 15 10.42 -12.28 -3.71
CA THR A 15 11.59 -12.82 -4.43
C THR A 15 11.24 -14.08 -5.20
N GLU A 16 11.99 -14.39 -6.26
CA GLU A 16 11.71 -15.57 -7.11
C GLU A 16 11.74 -16.90 -6.34
N ASP A 17 12.59 -17.00 -5.32
CA ASP A 17 12.70 -18.15 -4.42
C ASP A 17 11.68 -18.14 -3.27
N LYS A 18 10.81 -17.11 -3.22
CA LYS A 18 9.79 -16.86 -2.20
C LYS A 18 10.35 -16.75 -0.78
N SER A 19 11.65 -16.50 -0.62
CA SER A 19 12.28 -16.36 0.69
C SER A 19 11.98 -15.03 1.38
N ILE A 20 11.70 -13.99 0.61
CA ILE A 20 11.42 -12.63 1.10
C ILE A 20 10.16 -12.11 0.42
N ARG A 21 9.29 -11.49 1.21
CA ARG A 21 8.17 -10.67 0.74
C ARG A 21 8.21 -9.32 1.44
N ILE A 22 8.20 -8.24 0.68
CA ILE A 22 8.07 -6.87 1.16
C ILE A 22 6.68 -6.40 0.78
N VAL A 23 5.86 -6.06 1.79
CA VAL A 23 4.56 -5.43 1.60
C VAL A 23 4.58 -4.12 2.34
N ASP A 24 4.38 -3.02 1.62
CA ASP A 24 4.35 -1.70 2.20
C ASP A 24 3.46 -0.76 1.38
N THR A 25 2.88 0.24 2.03
CA THR A 25 2.10 1.29 1.38
C THR A 25 2.50 2.65 1.91
N LEU A 26 2.90 3.52 0.98
CA LEU A 26 3.25 4.91 1.25
C LEU A 26 2.13 5.83 0.79
N LEU A 27 1.87 6.89 1.55
CA LEU A 27 0.99 7.98 1.11
C LEU A 27 1.85 9.11 0.54
N PHE A 28 1.65 9.40 -0.74
CA PHE A 28 2.46 10.34 -1.48
C PHE A 28 1.71 11.65 -1.71
N ASP A 29 2.24 12.77 -1.20
CA ASP A 29 1.76 14.10 -1.58
C ASP A 29 2.39 14.50 -2.92
N HIS A 30 1.58 14.44 -3.99
CA HIS A 30 2.04 14.77 -5.33
C HIS A 30 2.52 16.22 -5.46
N THR A 31 2.04 17.15 -4.64
CA THR A 31 2.47 18.56 -4.68
C THR A 31 3.91 18.75 -4.18
N CYS A 32 4.40 17.79 -3.41
CA CYS A 32 5.74 17.76 -2.84
C CYS A 32 6.70 16.87 -3.63
N PHE A 33 6.32 16.40 -4.83
CA PHE A 33 7.19 15.58 -5.67
C PHE A 33 8.47 16.36 -5.99
N PRO A 34 9.66 15.91 -5.55
CA PRO A 34 10.90 16.64 -5.79
C PRO A 34 11.35 16.42 -7.24
N ILE A 35 10.76 17.20 -8.15
CA ILE A 35 11.20 17.28 -9.55
C ILE A 35 12.33 18.30 -9.57
N SER A 36 13.54 17.85 -9.90
CA SER A 36 14.65 18.78 -10.03
C SER A 36 14.42 19.70 -11.24
N LEU A 37 14.60 21.01 -11.07
CA LEU A 37 14.38 22.00 -12.14
C LEU A 37 15.36 21.86 -13.31
N TYR A 38 16.46 21.13 -13.12
CA TYR A 38 17.58 21.07 -14.05
C TYR A 38 17.76 19.71 -14.74
N GLN A 39 17.00 18.68 -14.34
CA GLN A 39 17.06 17.38 -14.98
C GLN A 39 15.76 17.10 -15.76
N PRO A 40 15.84 16.25 -16.80
CA PRO A 40 14.64 15.70 -17.43
C PRO A 40 13.77 14.95 -16.42
N LEU A 41 12.44 15.04 -16.57
CA LEU A 41 11.47 14.37 -15.68
C LEU A 41 11.78 12.89 -15.44
N TYR A 42 12.18 12.17 -16.49
CA TYR A 42 12.59 10.76 -16.41
C TYR A 42 13.74 10.52 -15.42
N ALA A 43 14.78 11.35 -15.47
CA ALA A 43 15.91 11.20 -14.56
C ALA A 43 15.51 11.45 -13.09
N SER A 44 14.69 12.49 -12.84
CA SER A 44 14.21 12.77 -11.50
C SER A 44 13.27 11.69 -10.98
N VAL A 45 12.42 11.08 -11.83
CA VAL A 45 11.58 9.95 -11.40
C VAL A 45 12.42 8.74 -11.04
N GLU A 46 13.41 8.35 -11.86
CA GLU A 46 14.29 7.21 -11.54
C GLU A 46 15.10 7.44 -10.26
N GLU A 47 15.61 8.64 -10.02
CA GLU A 47 16.30 8.98 -8.77
C GLU A 47 15.38 8.80 -7.55
N ASN A 48 14.15 9.32 -7.62
CA ASN A 48 13.16 9.14 -6.56
C ASN A 48 12.77 7.66 -6.35
N VAL A 49 12.61 6.90 -7.44
CA VAL A 49 12.33 5.45 -7.38
C VAL A 49 13.42 4.73 -6.58
N THR A 50 14.69 5.00 -6.89
CA THR A 50 15.82 4.37 -6.21
C THR A 50 15.91 4.77 -4.73
N GLU A 51 15.73 6.05 -4.39
CA GLU A 51 15.79 6.53 -3.00
C GLU A 51 14.61 6.01 -2.16
N ILE A 52 13.39 5.99 -2.72
CA ILE A 52 12.22 5.43 -2.03
C ILE A 52 12.37 3.92 -1.84
N ALA A 53 12.79 3.19 -2.87
CA ALA A 53 13.05 1.74 -2.76
C ALA A 53 14.10 1.46 -1.69
N HIS A 54 15.19 2.23 -1.67
CA HIS A 54 16.24 2.10 -0.66
C HIS A 54 15.71 2.35 0.75
N THR A 55 14.88 3.38 0.93
CA THR A 55 14.26 3.73 2.22
C THR A 55 13.33 2.62 2.70
N ILE A 56 12.41 2.12 1.85
CA ILE A 56 11.50 1.01 2.19
C ILE A 56 12.31 -0.21 2.66
N ILE A 57 13.37 -0.57 1.93
CA ILE A 57 14.16 -1.76 2.26
C ILE A 57 15.01 -1.50 3.52
N SER A 58 15.51 -0.28 3.73
CA SER A 58 16.21 0.12 4.96
C SER A 58 15.32 0.00 6.19
N ASP A 59 14.11 0.53 6.11
CA ASP A 59 13.16 0.59 7.23
C ASP A 59 12.65 -0.79 7.62
N ASN A 60 12.56 -1.72 6.66
CA ASN A 60 12.28 -3.13 6.91
C ASN A 60 13.48 -3.91 7.53
N GLU A 61 14.50 -3.19 8.03
CA GLU A 61 15.75 -3.72 8.59
C GLU A 61 16.54 -4.66 7.66
N VAL A 62 16.20 -4.68 6.37
CA VAL A 62 16.93 -5.50 5.39
C VAL A 62 18.33 -4.88 5.16
N GLN A 63 18.50 -3.57 5.35
CA GLN A 63 19.78 -2.88 5.23
C GLN A 63 20.49 -2.68 6.57
N GLY A 64 21.59 -3.40 6.78
CA GLY A 64 22.46 -3.18 7.96
C GLY A 64 22.81 -4.45 8.75
N MET A 65 22.11 -5.56 8.51
CA MET A 65 22.45 -6.85 9.12
C MET A 65 23.80 -7.44 8.64
N GLY A 66 24.38 -6.93 7.55
CA GLY A 66 25.60 -7.49 6.93
C GLY A 66 26.94 -6.87 7.32
N ARG A 67 27.00 -5.73 8.04
CA ARG A 67 28.28 -4.96 8.13
C ARG A 67 29.06 -5.03 9.43
N THR A 68 28.52 -5.57 10.52
CA THR A 68 29.15 -5.42 11.85
C THR A 68 29.70 -6.68 12.52
N VAL A 69 29.72 -7.87 11.90
CA VAL A 69 30.22 -9.05 12.63
C VAL A 69 31.20 -9.89 11.80
N ARG A 70 32.50 -9.65 12.02
CA ARG A 70 33.64 -10.53 11.65
C ARG A 70 33.58 -11.93 12.32
N HIS A 71 32.47 -12.31 12.93
CA HIS A 71 32.29 -13.56 13.66
C HIS A 71 30.96 -14.23 13.27
N PHE A 72 31.03 -15.16 12.31
CA PHE A 72 30.47 -16.52 12.39
C PHE A 72 29.05 -16.78 12.93
N THR A 73 28.15 -15.82 12.98
CA THR A 73 26.71 -16.12 13.10
C THR A 73 26.12 -16.16 11.71
N SER A 74 25.49 -17.29 11.37
CA SER A 74 24.73 -17.58 10.15
C SER A 74 23.55 -16.61 9.94
N ARG A 75 23.84 -15.31 9.76
CA ARG A 75 22.85 -14.29 9.46
C ARG A 75 22.80 -14.12 7.95
N VAL A 76 21.62 -14.35 7.40
CA VAL A 76 21.32 -14.22 5.99
C VAL A 76 21.28 -12.73 5.66
N ASP A 77 22.12 -12.29 4.73
CA ASP A 77 22.02 -10.96 4.16
C ASP A 77 20.81 -10.96 3.23
N PHE A 78 19.72 -10.34 3.67
CA PHE A 78 18.48 -10.26 2.90
C PHE A 78 18.56 -9.14 1.84
N TRP A 79 19.57 -8.26 1.92
CA TRP A 79 19.77 -7.21 0.94
C TRP A 79 20.40 -7.78 -0.34
N SER A 80 19.66 -7.74 -1.44
CA SER A 80 20.22 -8.05 -2.76
C SER A 80 19.88 -6.96 -3.76
N LYS A 81 20.73 -6.79 -4.78
CA LYS A 81 20.43 -5.90 -5.91
C LYS A 81 19.16 -6.32 -6.65
N GLN A 82 18.82 -7.61 -6.61
CA GLN A 82 17.60 -8.15 -7.21
C GLN A 82 16.36 -7.72 -6.42
N LEU A 83 16.42 -7.76 -5.08
CA LEU A 83 15.36 -7.28 -4.22
C LEU A 83 15.10 -5.79 -4.44
N GLN A 84 16.16 -4.97 -4.40
CA GLN A 84 16.04 -3.54 -4.66
C GLN A 84 15.43 -3.27 -6.04
N LYS A 85 15.97 -3.90 -7.09
CA LYS A 85 15.45 -3.75 -8.44
C LYS A 85 13.97 -4.17 -8.54
N GLY A 86 13.57 -5.23 -7.86
CA GLY A 86 12.17 -5.70 -7.84
C GLY A 86 11.21 -4.69 -7.22
N VAL A 87 11.62 -4.04 -6.12
CA VAL A 87 10.86 -2.94 -5.50
C VAL A 87 10.83 -1.71 -6.43
N GLU A 88 11.98 -1.34 -7.02
CA GLU A 88 12.05 -0.25 -8.00
C GLU A 88 11.13 -0.49 -9.20
N ASP A 89 11.08 -1.72 -9.72
CA ASP A 89 10.24 -2.11 -10.86
C ASP A 89 8.74 -1.95 -10.55
N GLN A 90 8.30 -2.15 -9.31
CA GLN A 90 6.90 -1.89 -8.89
C GLN A 90 6.61 -0.41 -8.64
N LEU A 91 7.58 0.34 -8.09
CA LEU A 91 7.42 1.77 -7.79
C LEU A 91 7.43 2.63 -9.06
N ARG A 92 8.28 2.29 -10.03
CA ARG A 92 8.49 3.07 -11.26
C ARG A 92 7.20 3.44 -12.01
N PRO A 93 6.31 2.50 -12.39
CA PRO A 93 5.09 2.85 -13.10
C PRO A 93 4.15 3.75 -12.27
N GLN A 94 4.13 3.57 -10.95
CA GLN A 94 3.30 4.36 -10.03
C GLN A 94 3.80 5.81 -9.94
N LEU A 95 5.10 5.99 -9.68
CA LEU A 95 5.72 7.32 -9.58
C LEU A 95 5.73 8.05 -10.93
N TRP A 96 5.91 7.33 -12.04
CA TRP A 96 5.79 7.90 -13.38
C TRP A 96 4.40 8.47 -13.65
N LYS A 97 3.35 7.73 -13.27
CA LYS A 97 1.96 8.18 -13.40
C LYS A 97 1.71 9.43 -12.55
N ILE A 98 2.17 9.46 -11.31
CA ILE A 98 2.06 10.64 -10.43
C ILE A 98 2.80 11.86 -11.03
N ALA A 99 4.02 11.66 -11.52
CA ALA A 99 4.84 12.73 -12.07
C ALA A 99 4.25 13.34 -13.35
N THR A 100 3.70 12.50 -14.23
CA THR A 100 3.04 12.95 -15.46
C THR A 100 1.72 13.67 -15.19
N MET A 101 0.98 13.29 -14.15
CA MET A 101 -0.22 14.01 -13.70
C MET A 101 0.10 15.46 -13.31
N ASN A 102 1.17 15.67 -12.53
CA ASN A 102 1.60 17.01 -12.12
C ASN A 102 1.97 17.91 -13.29
N ASN A 103 2.63 17.36 -14.32
CA ASN A 103 3.11 18.15 -15.44
C ASN A 103 1.97 18.60 -16.38
N ASN A 104 0.94 17.76 -16.54
CA ASN A 104 -0.23 18.11 -17.37
C ASN A 104 -1.04 19.26 -16.76
N ASN A 105 -1.16 19.31 -15.44
CA ASN A 105 -1.87 20.40 -14.73
C ASN A 105 -1.24 21.79 -14.94
N ASN A 106 0.03 21.87 -15.34
CA ASN A 106 0.71 23.15 -15.57
C ASN A 106 0.55 23.69 -17.01
N ASN A 107 0.15 22.85 -17.97
CA ASN A 107 0.12 23.22 -19.39
C ASN A 107 -1.29 23.53 -19.93
N ASP A 108 -2.36 23.07 -19.27
CA ASP A 108 -3.72 23.33 -19.69
C ASP A 108 -4.27 24.62 -19.06
N ASN A 109 -4.31 25.69 -19.85
CA ASN A 109 -5.13 26.89 -19.60
C ASN A 109 -6.63 26.66 -19.90
N ASP A 110 -7.03 25.42 -20.19
CA ASP A 110 -8.43 25.05 -20.39
C ASP A 110 -9.05 24.67 -19.05
N ASN A 111 -10.09 25.43 -18.68
CA ASN A 111 -10.80 25.48 -17.39
C ASN A 111 -11.50 24.16 -16.94
N ASP A 112 -11.19 23.02 -17.53
CA ASP A 112 -11.87 21.75 -17.22
C ASP A 112 -10.98 20.80 -16.40
N ASN A 113 -10.81 21.15 -15.12
CA ASN A 113 -10.74 20.23 -13.97
C ASN A 113 -10.24 18.80 -14.26
N ASN A 114 -8.95 18.66 -14.59
CA ASN A 114 -8.20 17.40 -14.58
C ASN A 114 -7.82 17.05 -13.13
N MET A 115 -8.84 16.81 -12.30
CA MET A 115 -8.63 16.32 -10.94
C MET A 115 -8.11 14.87 -11.04
N ILE A 116 -7.00 14.60 -10.35
CA ILE A 116 -6.29 13.31 -10.24
C ILE A 116 -7.23 12.20 -9.75
N ILE A 117 -8.22 12.60 -8.98
CA ILE A 117 -9.31 11.78 -8.48
C ILE A 117 -10.23 11.50 -9.66
N PRO A 118 -10.44 10.22 -10.04
CA PRO A 118 -11.45 9.87 -11.02
C PRO A 118 -12.72 10.64 -10.65
N LYS A 119 -13.28 11.42 -11.58
CA LYS A 119 -14.62 11.98 -11.40
C LYS A 119 -15.55 10.78 -11.38
N HIS A 120 -15.68 10.18 -10.21
CA HIS A 120 -16.71 9.21 -9.96
C HIS A 120 -18.01 9.94 -10.17
N ASP A 121 -18.87 9.36 -11.01
CA ASP A 121 -20.26 9.77 -11.08
C ASP A 121 -20.86 9.79 -9.66
N LYS A 122 -22.06 10.33 -9.49
CA LYS A 122 -22.78 10.37 -8.18
C LYS A 122 -23.09 8.99 -7.57
N ILE A 123 -22.42 7.94 -8.03
CA ILE A 123 -22.54 6.56 -7.62
C ILE A 123 -21.53 6.33 -6.49
N PRO A 124 -21.99 5.95 -5.29
CA PRO A 124 -21.12 5.56 -4.19
C PRO A 124 -20.21 4.39 -4.59
N VAL A 125 -18.95 4.45 -4.18
CA VAL A 125 -17.95 3.41 -4.39
C VAL A 125 -18.00 2.42 -3.23
N PRO A 126 -18.20 1.11 -3.46
CA PRO A 126 -18.13 0.13 -2.39
C PRO A 126 -16.67 -0.01 -1.93
N ILE A 127 -16.43 0.15 -0.63
CA ILE A 127 -15.12 -0.01 0.01
C ILE A 127 -15.23 -1.13 1.04
N SER A 128 -14.27 -2.06 0.97
CA SER A 128 -14.15 -3.20 1.89
C SER A 128 -12.89 -3.04 2.72
N ILE A 129 -13.03 -2.78 4.02
CA ILE A 129 -11.92 -2.70 4.97
C ILE A 129 -11.73 -4.08 5.61
N ARG A 130 -10.52 -4.62 5.48
CA ARG A 130 -10.11 -5.93 6.04
C ARG A 130 -8.71 -5.79 6.62
N LEU A 131 -8.61 -5.46 7.89
CA LEU A 131 -7.32 -5.15 8.54
C LEU A 131 -7.10 -6.03 9.76
N ILE A 132 -5.83 -6.34 10.01
CA ILE A 132 -5.38 -7.00 11.23
C ILE A 132 -4.25 -6.16 11.81
N ILE A 133 -4.51 -5.44 12.89
CA ILE A 133 -3.56 -4.51 13.53
C ILE A 133 -3.57 -4.80 15.03
N ASP A 134 -2.41 -5.11 15.61
CA ASP A 134 -2.26 -5.41 17.04
C ASP A 134 -3.29 -6.42 17.60
N ARG A 135 -3.55 -7.49 16.83
CA ARG A 135 -4.53 -8.56 17.14
C ARG A 135 -5.99 -8.14 17.07
N VAL A 136 -6.28 -6.89 16.71
CA VAL A 136 -7.63 -6.45 16.35
C VAL A 136 -7.86 -6.82 14.89
N VAL A 137 -8.93 -7.57 14.63
CA VAL A 137 -9.41 -7.81 13.27
C VAL A 137 -10.54 -6.82 13.01
N ILE A 138 -10.42 -6.05 11.94
CA ILE A 138 -11.39 -5.05 11.52
C ILE A 138 -11.96 -5.51 10.18
N HIS A 139 -13.27 -5.71 10.13
CA HIS A 139 -13.99 -6.07 8.92
C HIS A 139 -15.18 -5.13 8.75
N GLU A 140 -15.10 -4.24 7.76
CA GLU A 140 -16.19 -3.32 7.43
C GLU A 140 -16.44 -3.23 5.93
N ASP A 141 -17.70 -3.10 5.55
CA ASP A 141 -18.11 -2.81 4.17
C ASP A 141 -18.95 -1.53 4.14
N ILE A 142 -18.45 -0.51 3.45
CA ILE A 142 -19.05 0.81 3.40
C ILE A 142 -19.31 1.25 1.95
N LEU A 143 -20.29 2.13 1.76
CA LEU A 143 -20.53 2.82 0.51
C LEU A 143 -19.95 4.24 0.63
N TRP A 144 -18.85 4.49 -0.08
CA TRP A 144 -18.13 5.76 -0.01
C TRP A 144 -18.67 6.75 -1.04
N ASP A 145 -19.05 7.95 -0.61
CA ASP A 145 -19.35 9.05 -1.53
C ASP A 145 -18.06 9.84 -1.83
N PRO A 146 -17.51 9.75 -3.05
CA PRO A 146 -16.28 10.46 -3.43
C PRO A 146 -16.44 11.98 -3.48
N ASN A 147 -17.69 12.48 -3.51
CA ASN A 147 -18.01 13.91 -3.43
C ASN A 147 -18.46 14.32 -2.02
N GLY A 148 -18.37 13.41 -1.05
CA GLY A 148 -18.70 13.66 0.35
C GLY A 148 -17.80 14.74 0.97
N ILE A 149 -18.27 15.30 2.09
CA ILE A 149 -17.52 16.31 2.86
C ILE A 149 -16.44 15.66 3.72
N VAL A 150 -16.67 14.41 4.12
CA VAL A 150 -15.80 13.65 5.04
C VAL A 150 -14.63 13.06 4.28
N THR A 151 -13.41 13.36 4.74
CA THR A 151 -12.19 12.77 4.19
C THR A 151 -11.94 11.35 4.73
N PRO A 152 -11.16 10.51 4.02
CA PRO A 152 -10.79 9.18 4.53
C PRO A 152 -10.17 9.18 5.93
N PHE A 153 -9.39 10.21 6.28
CA PHE A 153 -8.78 10.34 7.60
C PHE A 153 -9.77 10.72 8.69
N GLU A 154 -10.66 11.68 8.43
CA GLU A 154 -11.72 12.05 9.39
C GLU A 154 -12.63 10.85 9.66
N PHE A 155 -13.02 10.11 8.62
CA PHE A 155 -13.80 8.88 8.78
C PHE A 155 -13.06 7.82 9.61
N ALA A 156 -11.76 7.61 9.32
CA ALA A 156 -10.96 6.64 10.06
C ALA A 156 -10.77 7.02 11.53
N GLU A 157 -10.61 8.31 11.83
CA GLU A 157 -10.49 8.83 13.19
C GLU A 157 -11.80 8.66 13.97
N ASP A 158 -12.93 9.05 13.37
CA ASP A 158 -14.26 8.86 13.96
C ASP A 158 -14.53 7.37 14.26
N MET A 159 -14.25 6.49 13.30
CA MET A 159 -14.42 5.04 13.45
C MET A 159 -13.50 4.48 14.54
N SER A 160 -12.25 4.94 14.60
CA SER A 160 -11.27 4.47 15.59
C SER A 160 -11.62 4.93 17.00
N ASN A 161 -12.13 6.16 17.15
CA ASN A 161 -12.63 6.68 18.41
C ASN A 161 -13.89 5.92 18.88
N GLU A 162 -14.84 5.65 17.97
CA GLU A 162 -16.07 4.93 18.29
C GLU A 162 -15.79 3.49 18.75
N LEU A 163 -14.87 2.80 18.07
CA LEU A 163 -14.53 1.40 18.35
C LEU A 163 -13.37 1.25 19.36
N ASN A 164 -12.82 2.37 19.87
CA ASN A 164 -11.67 2.42 20.76
C ASN A 164 -10.48 1.58 20.21
N LEU A 165 -10.14 1.83 18.95
CA LEU A 165 -9.04 1.18 18.23
C LEU A 165 -7.68 1.86 18.54
N PRO A 166 -6.55 1.16 18.35
CA PRO A 166 -5.22 1.78 18.45
C PRO A 166 -4.99 2.82 17.34
N ASP A 167 -4.11 3.79 17.57
CA ASP A 167 -3.81 4.89 16.65
C ASP A 167 -3.36 4.38 15.27
N GLU A 168 -2.62 3.28 15.25
CA GLU A 168 -2.15 2.60 14.04
C GLU A 168 -3.31 2.11 13.17
N ALA A 169 -4.45 1.73 13.78
CA ALA A 169 -5.64 1.33 13.04
C ALA A 169 -6.26 2.48 12.26
N THR A 170 -6.23 3.70 12.80
CA THR A 170 -6.70 4.91 12.11
C THR A 170 -5.96 5.07 10.78
N VAL A 171 -4.64 4.96 10.80
CA VAL A 171 -3.79 5.11 9.60
C VAL A 171 -4.07 3.97 8.62
N GLY A 172 -4.13 2.72 9.09
CA GLY A 172 -4.42 1.56 8.25
C GLY A 172 -5.79 1.64 7.56
N ILE A 173 -6.84 2.09 8.27
CA ILE A 173 -8.19 2.30 7.72
C ILE A 173 -8.14 3.37 6.63
N ALA A 174 -7.55 4.53 6.91
CA ALA A 174 -7.45 5.63 5.94
C ALA A 174 -6.70 5.21 4.67
N ILE A 175 -5.57 4.51 4.81
CA ILE A 175 -4.80 3.97 3.69
C ILE A 175 -5.64 2.99 2.87
N THR A 176 -6.38 2.08 3.52
CA THR A 176 -7.22 1.08 2.84
C THR A 176 -8.33 1.73 2.01
N ILE A 177 -8.93 2.80 2.52
CA ILE A 177 -9.93 3.60 1.81
C ILE A 177 -9.27 4.28 0.60
N LEU A 178 -8.13 4.95 0.80
CA LEU A 178 -7.40 5.63 -0.27
C LEU A 178 -6.93 4.66 -1.36
N GLU A 179 -6.43 3.47 -1.00
CA GLU A 179 -6.04 2.43 -1.96
C GLU A 179 -7.22 1.99 -2.83
N GLN A 180 -8.41 1.82 -2.27
CA GLN A 180 -9.57 1.42 -3.07
C GLN A 180 -10.12 2.55 -3.94
N LEU A 181 -9.94 3.80 -3.53
CA LEU A 181 -10.39 4.98 -4.29
C LEU A 181 -9.40 5.38 -5.40
N TYR A 182 -8.10 5.38 -5.08
CA TYR A 182 -7.05 6.00 -5.90
C TYR A 182 -5.87 5.08 -6.17
N GLY A 183 -5.91 3.84 -5.67
CA GLY A 183 -4.85 2.85 -5.84
C GLY A 183 -4.48 2.66 -7.29
N LEU A 184 -3.17 2.69 -7.53
CA LEU A 184 -2.63 2.37 -8.83
C LEU A 184 -2.55 0.85 -8.99
N PRO A 185 -2.86 0.32 -10.19
CA PRO A 185 -2.75 -1.11 -10.42
C PRO A 185 -1.29 -1.52 -10.21
N ILE A 186 -1.08 -2.51 -9.37
CA ILE A 186 0.21 -3.18 -9.24
C ILE A 186 0.20 -4.31 -10.25
N ASP A 187 1.18 -4.34 -11.15
CA ASP A 187 1.38 -5.48 -12.04
C ASP A 187 1.78 -6.71 -11.21
N GLN A 188 0.77 -7.47 -10.77
CA GLN A 188 0.95 -8.77 -10.12
C GLN A 188 1.34 -9.82 -11.17
N THR A 189 2.46 -9.64 -11.85
CA THR A 189 2.88 -10.54 -12.94
C THR A 189 3.54 -11.84 -12.48
N GLN A 190 3.42 -12.25 -11.20
CA GLN A 190 4.12 -13.44 -10.68
C GLN A 190 3.29 -14.40 -9.82
N ASP A 191 1.98 -14.55 -10.05
CA ASP A 191 1.27 -15.75 -9.59
C ASP A 191 0.47 -16.42 -10.73
N PRO A 192 1.11 -17.26 -11.57
CA PRO A 192 0.45 -17.92 -12.70
C PRO A 192 -0.44 -19.12 -12.30
N THR A 193 -0.97 -19.20 -11.06
CA THR A 193 -1.70 -20.43 -10.60
C THR A 193 -3.14 -20.27 -10.13
N LEU A 194 -3.79 -19.11 -10.27
CA LEU A 194 -5.22 -18.99 -9.97
C LEU A 194 -6.00 -18.43 -11.17
N VAL A 195 -6.17 -19.28 -12.19
CA VAL A 195 -7.22 -19.12 -13.19
C VAL A 195 -8.46 -19.82 -12.67
N ALA A 196 -9.52 -19.08 -12.32
CA ALA A 196 -10.91 -19.51 -12.49
C ALA A 196 -11.94 -18.37 -12.25
N ASP A 197 -12.68 -18.08 -13.31
CA ASP A 197 -14.13 -17.76 -13.34
C ASP A 197 -14.65 -16.45 -12.74
N ASN A 198 -14.50 -15.37 -13.53
CA ASN A 198 -15.27 -14.14 -13.35
C ASN A 198 -16.59 -14.19 -14.13
N THR A 199 -17.65 -14.71 -13.51
CA THR A 199 -19.02 -14.20 -13.75
C THR A 199 -19.86 -14.44 -12.50
N THR A 200 -19.92 -13.45 -11.61
CA THR A 200 -20.87 -13.48 -10.50
C THR A 200 -21.42 -12.08 -10.29
N THR A 201 -22.72 -11.93 -10.56
CA THR A 201 -23.52 -10.77 -10.17
C THR A 201 -23.47 -10.61 -8.65
N LEU A 202 -22.92 -9.50 -8.19
CA LEU A 202 -22.76 -9.16 -6.77
C LEU A 202 -24.14 -9.02 -6.13
N THR A 203 -24.56 -10.07 -5.43
CA THR A 203 -25.66 -9.99 -4.46
C THR A 203 -25.01 -9.58 -3.14
N ILE A 204 -25.08 -8.30 -2.78
CA ILE A 204 -24.53 -7.77 -1.54
C ILE A 204 -25.33 -8.39 -0.38
N LYS A 205 -24.77 -9.43 0.26
CA LYS A 205 -25.25 -9.87 1.56
C LYS A 205 -24.92 -8.78 2.59
N PRO A 206 -25.80 -8.50 3.58
CA PRO A 206 -25.43 -7.64 4.68
C PRO A 206 -24.24 -8.26 5.40
N SER A 207 -23.09 -7.62 5.22
CA SER A 207 -21.84 -7.97 5.87
C SER A 207 -21.93 -7.56 7.32
N SER A 208 -21.46 -8.40 8.23
CA SER A 208 -21.42 -8.07 9.65
C SER A 208 -20.29 -7.07 9.89
N THR A 209 -20.65 -5.82 10.12
CA THR A 209 -19.80 -4.82 10.79
C THR A 209 -19.31 -5.40 12.11
N GLY A 210 -17.99 -5.39 12.30
CA GLY A 210 -17.38 -5.97 13.49
C GLY A 210 -15.88 -5.74 13.54
N ALA A 211 -15.43 -5.15 14.66
CA ALA A 211 -14.07 -5.28 15.13
C ALA A 211 -14.06 -6.21 16.34
N TRP A 212 -13.16 -7.20 16.35
CA TRP A 212 -13.00 -8.08 17.51
C TRP A 212 -11.53 -8.36 17.79
N MET A 213 -11.22 -8.57 19.06
CA MET A 213 -9.92 -9.02 19.49
C MET A 213 -9.75 -10.50 19.13
N THR A 214 -8.62 -10.86 18.52
CA THR A 214 -8.26 -12.27 18.34
C THR A 214 -7.65 -12.82 19.63
N ASP A 215 -8.14 -13.98 20.05
CA ASP A 215 -7.55 -14.69 21.18
C ASP A 215 -6.09 -15.04 20.86
N SER A 216 -5.17 -14.64 21.73
CA SER A 216 -3.72 -14.75 21.52
C SER A 216 -3.22 -16.18 21.22
N LYS A 217 -4.04 -17.20 21.47
CA LYS A 217 -3.72 -18.61 21.27
C LYS A 217 -3.76 -19.02 19.80
N GLU A 218 -4.56 -18.36 18.96
CA GLU A 218 -4.65 -18.70 17.53
C GLU A 218 -3.45 -18.17 16.74
N ALA A 219 -3.01 -16.93 17.02
CA ALA A 219 -1.85 -16.32 16.37
C ALA A 219 -0.53 -17.08 16.63
N THR A 220 -0.36 -17.66 17.82
CA THR A 220 0.81 -18.50 18.15
C THR A 220 0.82 -19.83 17.42
N ASN A 221 -0.34 -20.39 17.08
CA ASN A 221 -0.41 -21.68 16.40
C ASN A 221 0.01 -21.55 14.93
N THR A 222 -0.40 -20.49 14.24
CA THR A 222 -0.06 -20.29 12.82
C THR A 222 1.45 -20.05 12.63
N THR A 223 2.05 -19.23 13.47
CA THR A 223 3.51 -18.98 13.44
C THR A 223 4.32 -20.21 13.84
N ALA A 224 3.90 -20.94 14.89
CA ALA A 224 4.57 -22.18 15.29
C ALA A 224 4.48 -23.26 14.20
N GLN A 225 3.37 -23.34 13.47
CA GLN A 225 3.16 -24.32 12.41
C GLN A 225 4.00 -24.02 11.16
N VAL A 226 4.15 -22.74 10.79
CA VAL A 226 5.05 -22.30 9.70
C VAL A 226 6.52 -22.53 10.06
N VAL A 227 6.92 -22.25 11.31
CA VAL A 227 8.29 -22.52 11.79
C VAL A 227 8.58 -24.03 11.86
N ALA A 228 7.61 -24.84 12.26
CA ALA A 228 7.74 -26.29 12.29
C ALA A 228 7.90 -26.88 10.88
N GLN A 229 7.17 -26.36 9.89
CA GLN A 229 7.31 -26.77 8.48
C GLN A 229 8.69 -26.40 7.93
N HIS A 230 9.20 -25.20 8.21
CA HIS A 230 10.54 -24.78 7.74
C HIS A 230 11.71 -25.50 8.41
N ARG A 231 11.53 -26.10 9.59
CA ARG A 231 12.58 -26.91 10.26
C ARG A 231 12.60 -28.37 9.82
N SER A 232 11.64 -28.81 9.02
CA SER A 232 11.48 -30.20 8.59
C SER A 232 12.07 -30.51 7.20
N ILE A 233 12.72 -29.52 6.59
CA ILE A 233 13.48 -29.61 5.32
C ILE A 233 14.96 -29.46 5.64
#